data_AF-A0A094KEA8-F1
#
_entry.id   AF-A0A094KEA8-F1
#
_cell.length_a   1.000
_cell.length_b   1.000
_cell.length_c   1.000
_cell.angle_alpha   90.00
_cell.angle_beta   90.00
_cell.angle_gamma   90.00
#
_symmetry.space_group_name_H-M   'P 1'
#
loop_
_entity.id
_entity.type
_entity.pdbx_description
1 polymer ?
#
loop_
_entity_poly.entity_id
_entity_poly.type
_entity_poly.pdbx_seq_one_letter_code
_entity_poly.pdbx_strand_id
1 'polypeptide(L)'
;MDLSQLPDITSLLVRPDNPPRDDLEGMDYARCAALHNYLIQYAWLAEGRPLATLNANSNFFTAFGDEAEAEACRPRLDPSLAAFLDTAMISPFPFDNPHEYLPFSVFAWGIDGPNRLFEEFTADIQDQPVDSLVRLYAVETGLSAVGSGGGVIYHQRFHCVAIFMHLDEYDCGFPVEGNPHVWNPLETLLTNWIDLIHIGKVVASPHKEPALFDVEKIGPWEWQPYSEAQVTMCVAEWDRLCQAIEARTSQLPNPPSLISPISRSDAPSLISPISGSDADNPEPLVASTVLDAASVPNPSFARAFLTRARRPQFCYIAPGLLLPPADSAGFVAAQPFSVLPRSKYTAPP
;
A
#
# COMPACT_ATOMS: atom_id res chain seq x y z
N MET A 1 10.49 9.17 12.91
CA MET A 1 10.88 9.98 11.73
C MET A 1 10.16 11.31 11.80
N ASP A 2 10.87 12.42 11.61
CA ASP A 2 10.28 13.76 11.58
C ASP A 2 9.93 14.15 10.14
N LEU A 3 8.69 13.88 9.75
CA LEU A 3 8.18 14.13 8.40
C LEU A 3 8.12 15.62 8.02
N SER A 4 8.25 16.54 8.98
CA SER A 4 8.23 17.99 8.71
C SER A 4 9.45 18.47 7.90
N GLN A 5 10.48 17.63 7.78
CA GLN A 5 11.65 17.89 6.94
C GLN A 5 11.40 17.64 5.45
N LEU A 6 10.32 16.93 5.11
CA LEU A 6 9.96 16.66 3.72
C LEU A 6 9.22 17.85 3.10
N PRO A 7 9.33 18.06 1.78
CA PRO A 7 8.57 19.10 1.10
C PRO A 7 7.07 18.81 1.16
N ASP A 8 6.26 19.86 1.31
CA ASP A 8 4.81 19.75 1.15
C ASP A 8 4.47 19.57 -0.33
N ILE A 9 3.94 18.39 -0.64
CA ILE A 9 3.54 17.98 -1.99
C ILE A 9 2.01 17.96 -2.16
N THR A 10 1.24 18.42 -1.19
CA THR A 10 -0.23 18.24 -1.17
C THR A 10 -0.89 18.81 -2.43
N SER A 11 -0.42 19.98 -2.89
CA SER A 11 -0.90 20.63 -4.12
C SER A 11 -0.42 19.98 -5.41
N LEU A 12 0.48 18.99 -5.34
CA LEU A 12 1.04 18.25 -6.47
C LEU A 12 0.40 16.87 -6.63
N LEU A 13 -0.30 16.35 -5.62
CA LEU A 13 -0.96 15.06 -5.70
C LEU A 13 -2.11 15.10 -6.71
N VAL A 14 -2.25 14.02 -7.49
CA VAL A 14 -3.37 13.86 -8.43
C VAL A 14 -4.66 13.63 -7.65
N ARG A 15 -5.62 14.52 -7.85
CA ARG A 15 -6.93 14.53 -7.18
C ARG A 15 -8.02 14.96 -8.16
N PRO A 16 -9.32 14.74 -7.87
CA PRO A 16 -10.39 15.21 -8.74
C PRO A 16 -10.37 16.73 -8.99
N ASP A 17 -9.90 17.52 -8.02
CA ASP A 17 -9.72 18.97 -8.11
C ASP A 17 -8.33 19.41 -8.62
N ASN A 18 -7.42 18.46 -8.81
CA ASN A 18 -6.09 18.67 -9.36
C ASN A 18 -5.68 17.47 -10.26
N PRO A 19 -6.38 17.27 -11.38
CA PRO A 19 -6.17 16.10 -12.25
C PRO A 19 -4.78 16.13 -12.91
N PRO A 20 -4.36 15.03 -13.58
CA PRO A 20 -3.20 15.06 -14.45
C PRO A 20 -3.36 16.13 -15.52
N ARG A 21 -2.26 16.76 -15.93
CA ARG A 21 -2.32 17.84 -16.92
C ARG A 21 -2.38 17.26 -18.32
N ASP A 22 -3.40 17.65 -19.08
CA ASP A 22 -3.59 17.30 -20.49
C ASP A 22 -3.34 18.50 -21.43
N ASP A 23 -3.04 19.67 -20.87
CA ASP A 23 -2.81 20.93 -21.59
C ASP A 23 -1.35 21.15 -22.01
N LEU A 24 -0.45 20.24 -21.61
CA LEU A 24 0.97 20.31 -21.93
C LEU A 24 1.32 19.49 -23.17
N GLU A 25 2.25 20.01 -23.97
CA GLU A 25 2.99 19.20 -24.94
C GLU A 25 4.02 18.37 -24.18
N GLY A 26 3.62 17.17 -23.75
CA GLY A 26 4.48 16.22 -23.06
C GLY A 26 4.10 15.94 -21.62
N MET A 27 5.03 15.33 -20.89
CA MET A 27 4.89 15.04 -19.46
C MET A 27 5.01 16.33 -18.63
N ASP A 28 4.22 16.45 -17.56
CA ASP A 28 4.43 17.45 -16.51
C ASP A 28 5.67 17.09 -15.68
N TYR A 29 6.85 17.34 -16.26
CA TYR A 29 8.12 16.89 -15.72
C TYR A 29 8.39 17.49 -14.34
N ALA A 30 7.97 18.73 -14.09
CA ALA A 30 8.19 19.43 -12.83
C ALA A 30 7.39 18.78 -11.70
N ARG A 31 6.11 18.49 -11.95
CA ARG A 31 5.25 17.76 -11.01
C ARG A 31 5.76 16.34 -10.78
N CYS A 32 6.12 15.63 -11.84
CA CYS A 32 6.65 14.27 -11.75
C CYS A 32 7.97 14.23 -10.96
N ALA A 33 8.91 15.13 -11.22
CA ALA A 33 10.18 15.19 -10.53
C ALA A 33 10.00 15.53 -9.04
N ALA A 34 9.09 16.46 -8.70
CA ALA A 34 8.80 16.77 -7.30
C ALA A 34 8.22 15.57 -6.53
N LEU A 35 7.28 14.84 -7.11
CA LEU A 35 6.70 13.63 -6.51
C LEU A 35 7.74 12.49 -6.40
N HIS A 36 8.57 12.32 -7.44
CA HIS A 36 9.68 11.36 -7.42
C HIS A 36 10.69 11.69 -6.31
N ASN A 37 11.13 12.95 -6.24
CA ASN A 37 12.12 13.41 -5.26
C ASN A 37 11.59 13.27 -3.83
N TYR A 38 10.29 13.49 -3.61
CA TYR A 38 9.65 13.23 -2.32
C TYR A 38 9.83 11.76 -1.88
N LEU A 39 9.63 10.78 -2.78
CA LEU A 39 9.79 9.37 -2.45
C LEU A 39 11.24 9.02 -2.06
N ILE A 40 12.24 9.56 -2.78
CA ILE A 40 13.65 9.37 -2.43
C ILE A 40 13.96 9.98 -1.06
N GLN A 41 13.53 11.21 -0.82
CA GLN A 41 13.77 11.91 0.45
C GLN A 41 13.08 11.19 1.61
N TYR A 42 11.85 10.71 1.40
CA TYR A 42 11.11 9.91 2.37
C TYR A 42 11.89 8.64 2.73
N ALA A 43 12.35 7.86 1.73
CA ALA A 43 13.11 6.64 1.96
C ALA A 43 14.44 6.92 2.69
N TRP A 44 15.15 7.96 2.28
CA TRP A 44 16.43 8.36 2.88
C TRP A 44 16.27 8.71 4.36
N LEU A 45 15.25 9.53 4.66
CA LEU A 45 14.96 9.94 6.03
C LEU A 45 14.45 8.77 6.89
N ALA A 46 13.64 7.88 6.32
CA ALA A 46 13.12 6.70 6.98
C ALA A 46 14.21 5.67 7.32
N GLU A 47 15.23 5.57 6.47
CA GLU A 47 16.46 4.81 6.71
C GLU A 47 17.34 5.43 7.83
N GLY A 48 16.92 6.56 8.41
CA GLY A 48 17.62 7.25 9.49
C GLY A 48 18.77 8.14 9.00
N ARG A 49 18.83 8.42 7.69
CA ARG A 49 19.87 9.26 7.09
C ARG A 49 19.40 10.73 7.04
N PRO A 50 20.19 11.71 7.50
CA PRO A 50 19.80 13.11 7.40
C PRO A 50 19.66 13.55 5.94
N LEU A 51 18.62 14.33 5.60
CA LEU A 51 18.42 14.81 4.23
C LEU A 51 19.60 15.64 3.70
N ALA A 52 20.35 16.31 4.59
CA ALA A 52 21.53 17.08 4.23
C ALA A 52 22.68 16.22 3.65
N THR A 53 22.66 14.90 3.85
CA THR A 53 23.65 13.97 3.24
C THR A 53 23.23 13.44 1.88
N LEU A 54 22.00 13.72 1.46
CA LEU A 54 21.48 13.33 0.16
C LEU A 54 21.97 14.34 -0.89
N ASN A 55 22.65 13.86 -1.94
CA ASN A 55 23.12 14.71 -3.02
C ASN A 55 21.96 15.12 -3.94
N ALA A 56 21.36 16.29 -3.67
CA ALA A 56 20.26 16.82 -4.46
C ALA A 56 20.63 17.16 -5.91
N ASN A 57 21.92 17.25 -6.25
CA ASN A 57 22.39 17.53 -7.61
C ASN A 57 22.65 16.25 -8.42
N SER A 58 22.51 15.07 -7.80
CA SER A 58 22.71 13.78 -8.46
C SER A 58 21.46 13.47 -9.29
N ASN A 59 21.59 13.47 -10.62
CA ASN A 59 20.51 13.19 -11.57
C ASN A 59 20.93 12.11 -12.57
N PHE A 60 20.07 11.72 -13.52
CA PHE A 60 20.39 10.66 -14.46
C PHE A 60 21.70 10.91 -15.24
N PHE A 61 21.94 12.15 -15.68
CA PHE A 61 23.11 12.48 -16.52
C PHE A 61 24.43 12.56 -15.75
N THR A 62 24.38 12.63 -14.41
CA THR A 62 25.56 12.81 -13.55
C THR A 62 25.79 11.65 -12.57
N ALA A 63 24.76 10.85 -12.28
CA ALA A 63 24.81 9.80 -11.26
C ALA A 63 25.31 8.44 -11.78
N PHE A 64 25.05 8.14 -13.05
CA PHE A 64 25.39 6.85 -13.64
C PHE A 64 26.76 6.89 -14.32
N GLY A 65 27.76 6.23 -13.73
CA GLY A 65 29.01 5.84 -14.40
C GLY A 65 29.60 6.86 -15.38
N ASP A 66 29.69 6.48 -16.65
CA ASP A 66 30.20 7.34 -17.73
C ASP A 66 29.13 8.37 -18.16
N GLU A 67 29.36 9.64 -17.80
CA GLU A 67 28.50 10.77 -18.18
C GLU A 67 28.28 10.83 -19.70
N ALA A 68 29.24 10.39 -20.52
CA ALA A 68 29.10 10.38 -21.97
C ALA A 68 28.07 9.35 -22.45
N GLU A 69 27.94 8.21 -21.78
CA GLU A 69 26.89 7.22 -22.08
C GLU A 69 25.50 7.75 -21.72
N ALA A 70 25.38 8.43 -20.58
CA ALA A 70 24.12 9.04 -20.16
C ALA A 70 23.71 10.19 -21.11
N GLU A 71 24.65 11.07 -21.48
CA GLU A 71 24.39 12.15 -22.43
C GLU A 71 24.10 11.64 -23.85
N ALA A 72 24.62 10.48 -24.25
CA ALA A 72 24.28 9.85 -25.52
C ALA A 72 22.80 9.42 -25.60
N CYS A 73 22.11 9.30 -24.46
CA CYS A 73 20.67 9.04 -24.42
C CYS A 73 19.85 10.29 -24.76
N ARG A 74 20.36 11.51 -24.45
CA ARG A 74 19.60 12.77 -24.55
C ARG A 74 18.96 13.02 -25.93
N PRO A 75 19.63 12.78 -27.08
CA PRO A 75 19.04 12.99 -28.41
C PRO A 75 17.89 12.03 -28.75
N ARG A 76 17.76 10.91 -28.04
CA ARG A 76 16.73 9.88 -28.24
C ARG A 76 15.49 10.11 -27.36
N LEU A 77 15.59 11.03 -26.40
CA LEU A 77 14.53 11.32 -25.44
C LEU A 77 13.62 12.43 -25.94
N ASP A 78 12.33 12.29 -25.62
CA ASP A 78 11.40 13.40 -25.69
C ASP A 78 11.86 14.55 -24.76
N PRO A 79 11.74 15.83 -25.17
CA PRO A 79 12.21 16.95 -24.36
C PRO A 79 11.65 16.98 -22.94
N SER A 80 10.38 16.59 -22.74
CA SER A 80 9.76 16.56 -21.41
C SER A 80 10.34 15.45 -20.53
N LEU A 81 10.67 14.29 -21.12
CA LEU A 81 11.32 13.20 -20.41
C LEU A 81 12.78 13.53 -20.08
N ALA A 82 13.52 14.15 -21.01
CA ALA A 82 14.88 14.62 -20.75
C ALA A 82 14.90 15.64 -19.60
N ALA A 83 13.95 16.57 -19.57
CA ALA A 83 13.82 17.55 -18.47
C ALA A 83 13.49 16.89 -17.13
N PHE A 84 12.65 15.84 -17.12
CA PHE A 84 12.42 15.03 -15.93
C PHE A 84 13.71 14.36 -15.45
N LEU A 85 14.45 13.67 -16.32
CA LEU A 85 15.69 12.97 -15.96
C LEU A 85 16.81 13.91 -15.50
N ASP A 86 16.79 15.17 -15.95
CA ASP A 86 17.70 16.23 -15.50
C ASP A 86 17.35 16.78 -14.11
N THR A 87 16.08 16.65 -13.71
CA THR A 87 15.53 17.20 -12.44
C THR A 87 15.34 16.14 -11.36
N ALA A 88 15.03 14.90 -11.75
CA ALA A 88 14.78 13.80 -10.85
C ALA A 88 16.08 13.38 -10.16
N MET A 89 16.02 13.30 -8.83
CA MET A 89 17.13 12.86 -8.00
C MET A 89 17.40 11.38 -8.27
N ILE A 90 18.66 10.99 -8.21
CA ILE A 90 19.05 9.58 -8.21
C ILE A 90 19.54 9.23 -6.81
N SER A 91 18.95 8.18 -6.22
CA SER A 91 19.43 7.64 -4.96
C SER A 91 20.89 7.19 -5.11
N PRO A 92 21.79 7.57 -4.19
CA PRO A 92 23.19 7.17 -4.26
C PRO A 92 23.32 5.66 -4.44
N PHE A 93 24.06 5.22 -5.46
CA PHE A 93 24.36 3.81 -5.67
C PHE A 93 25.71 3.48 -5.01
N PRO A 94 25.73 2.81 -3.84
CA PRO A 94 26.98 2.41 -3.22
C PRO A 94 27.58 1.23 -3.99
N PHE A 95 28.32 1.50 -5.06
CA PHE A 95 29.01 0.47 -5.86
C PHE A 95 29.87 -0.45 -4.99
N ASP A 96 30.45 0.10 -3.91
CA ASP A 96 31.30 -0.62 -2.97
C ASP A 96 30.51 -1.51 -1.98
N ASN A 97 29.21 -1.25 -1.78
CA ASN A 97 28.36 -2.04 -0.90
C ASN A 97 26.91 -2.11 -1.41
N PRO A 98 26.60 -3.04 -2.33
CA PRO A 98 25.25 -3.19 -2.90
C PRO A 98 24.14 -3.40 -1.86
N HIS A 99 24.47 -3.91 -0.67
CA HIS A 99 23.51 -4.09 0.42
C HIS A 99 23.05 -2.76 1.05
N GLU A 100 23.70 -1.65 0.75
CA GLU A 100 23.29 -0.30 1.19
C GLU A 100 22.47 0.45 0.14
N TYR A 101 22.21 -0.15 -1.02
CA TYR A 101 21.32 0.46 -1.99
C TYR A 101 19.91 0.56 -1.41
N LEU A 102 19.29 1.72 -1.59
CA LEU A 102 17.91 1.97 -1.19
C LEU A 102 17.03 1.98 -2.44
N PRO A 103 16.23 0.92 -2.66
CA PRO A 103 15.23 0.90 -3.71
C PRO A 103 14.33 2.13 -3.64
N PHE A 104 13.88 2.60 -4.79
CA PHE A 104 13.03 3.77 -4.94
C PHE A 104 11.63 3.56 -4.32
N SER A 105 11.07 2.35 -4.43
CA SER A 105 9.83 1.95 -3.77
C SER A 105 9.79 0.44 -3.58
N VAL A 106 8.75 -0.06 -2.89
CA VAL A 106 8.44 -1.49 -2.82
C VAL A 106 8.18 -2.13 -4.21
N PHE A 107 7.88 -1.32 -5.22
CA PHE A 107 7.59 -1.77 -6.58
C PHE A 107 8.77 -1.61 -7.54
N ALA A 108 9.77 -0.79 -7.21
CA ALA A 108 10.82 -0.43 -8.16
C ALA A 108 12.15 -0.08 -7.48
N TRP A 109 13.26 -0.48 -8.11
CA TRP A 109 14.62 -0.16 -7.69
C TRP A 109 14.95 1.31 -7.86
N GLY A 110 14.55 1.90 -8.99
CA GLY A 110 14.86 3.29 -9.31
C GLY A 110 14.96 3.49 -10.81
N ILE A 111 15.41 4.67 -11.21
CA ILE A 111 15.64 4.99 -12.62
C ILE A 111 16.71 4.06 -13.16
N ASP A 112 16.43 3.41 -14.30
CA ASP A 112 17.38 2.48 -14.90
C ASP A 112 18.55 3.24 -15.55
N GLY A 113 19.70 2.59 -15.67
CA GLY A 113 20.91 3.22 -16.22
C GLY A 113 20.84 3.39 -17.74
N PRO A 114 21.75 4.18 -18.34
CA PRO A 114 21.78 4.47 -19.78
C PRO A 114 21.71 3.23 -20.68
N ASN A 115 22.41 2.16 -20.30
CA ASN A 115 22.49 0.91 -21.07
C ASN A 115 21.22 0.06 -21.07
N ARG A 116 20.21 0.41 -20.24
CA ARG A 116 18.95 -0.33 -20.09
C ARG A 116 17.71 0.55 -20.18
N LEU A 117 17.90 1.85 -20.44
CA LEU A 117 16.83 2.84 -20.45
C LEU A 117 15.84 2.58 -21.60
N PHE A 118 16.32 2.20 -22.79
CA PHE A 118 15.48 2.01 -23.97
C PHE A 118 15.09 0.54 -24.16
N GLU A 119 13.79 0.29 -24.32
CA GLU A 119 13.20 -1.04 -24.49
C GLU A 119 13.10 -1.44 -25.96
N GLU A 120 14.25 -1.55 -26.64
CA GLU A 120 14.31 -1.81 -28.09
C GLU A 120 13.68 -3.16 -28.47
N PHE A 121 13.96 -4.22 -27.69
CA PHE A 121 13.41 -5.54 -27.95
C PHE A 121 11.88 -5.59 -27.80
N THR A 122 11.36 -4.95 -26.75
CA THR A 122 9.91 -4.86 -26.53
C THR A 122 9.25 -4.00 -27.60
N ALA A 123 9.89 -2.90 -28.01
CA ALA A 123 9.38 -2.05 -29.07
C ALA A 123 9.28 -2.80 -30.41
N ASP A 124 10.27 -3.63 -30.75
CA ASP A 124 10.24 -4.47 -31.96
C ASP A 124 9.11 -5.51 -31.91
N ILE A 125 8.96 -6.24 -30.80
CA ILE A 125 7.90 -7.25 -30.64
C ILE A 125 6.50 -6.65 -30.72
N GLN A 126 6.31 -5.47 -30.15
CA GLN A 126 5.00 -4.82 -30.03
C GLN A 126 4.73 -3.84 -31.18
N ASP A 127 5.51 -3.89 -32.26
CA ASP A 127 5.40 -3.03 -33.45
C ASP A 127 5.39 -1.51 -33.10
N GLN A 128 6.15 -1.13 -32.07
CA GLN A 128 6.27 0.27 -31.63
C GLN A 128 7.43 0.98 -32.33
N PRO A 129 7.37 2.31 -32.49
CA PRO A 129 8.49 3.06 -33.06
C PRO A 129 9.79 2.87 -32.27
N VAL A 130 10.93 2.91 -32.95
CA VAL A 130 12.25 2.94 -32.31
C VAL A 130 12.29 4.07 -31.28
N ASP A 131 12.90 3.79 -30.12
CA ASP A 131 13.03 4.68 -28.97
C ASP A 131 11.72 5.09 -28.29
N SER A 132 10.56 4.63 -28.75
CA SER A 132 9.28 5.04 -28.15
C SER A 132 9.05 4.51 -26.73
N LEU A 133 9.68 3.39 -26.36
CA LEU A 133 9.53 2.75 -25.06
C LEU A 133 10.78 2.94 -24.20
N VAL A 134 10.57 3.48 -23.00
CA VAL A 134 11.62 3.71 -22.00
C VAL A 134 11.28 2.95 -20.73
N ARG A 135 12.18 2.10 -20.23
CA ARG A 135 12.08 1.53 -18.87
C ARG A 135 12.48 2.62 -17.87
N LEU A 136 11.49 3.38 -17.41
CA LEU A 136 11.73 4.49 -16.50
C LEU A 136 12.11 4.02 -15.10
N TYR A 137 11.47 2.97 -14.58
CA TYR A 137 11.87 2.35 -13.32
C TYR A 137 12.01 0.84 -13.44
N ALA A 138 13.13 0.29 -12.96
CA ALA A 138 13.38 -1.15 -12.94
C ALA A 138 12.66 -1.83 -11.75
N VAL A 139 12.18 -3.06 -11.93
CA VAL A 139 11.57 -3.91 -10.88
C VAL A 139 12.56 -4.97 -10.37
N GLU A 140 12.28 -5.56 -9.21
CA GLU A 140 13.19 -6.53 -8.56
C GLU A 140 13.35 -7.84 -9.32
N THR A 141 14.60 -8.30 -9.41
CA THR A 141 15.03 -9.55 -10.06
C THR A 141 14.57 -10.85 -9.33
N GLY A 142 13.89 -10.72 -8.18
CA GLY A 142 13.28 -11.83 -7.45
C GLY A 142 11.90 -12.25 -8.00
N LEU A 143 11.17 -11.30 -8.59
CA LEU A 143 9.94 -11.55 -9.37
C LEU A 143 10.24 -11.63 -10.88
N SER A 144 11.36 -11.04 -11.30
CA SER A 144 11.89 -11.09 -12.65
C SER A 144 13.21 -11.87 -12.65
N ALA A 145 13.14 -13.18 -12.89
CA ALA A 145 14.35 -13.97 -13.12
C ALA A 145 15.22 -13.29 -14.18
N VAL A 146 16.54 -13.28 -13.97
CA VAL A 146 17.58 -12.78 -14.88
C VAL A 146 17.14 -12.90 -16.35
N GLY A 147 16.72 -11.76 -16.95
CA GLY A 147 16.18 -11.72 -18.32
C GLY A 147 14.70 -11.37 -18.46
N SER A 148 13.94 -11.17 -17.36
CA SER A 148 12.54 -10.73 -17.43
C SER A 148 12.43 -9.20 -17.51
N GLY A 149 12.16 -8.71 -18.72
CA GLY A 149 12.02 -7.29 -19.06
C GLY A 149 10.73 -6.63 -18.56
N GLY A 150 10.44 -6.69 -17.26
CA GLY A 150 9.41 -5.88 -16.59
C GLY A 150 9.91 -4.48 -16.19
N GLY A 151 9.05 -3.69 -15.55
CA GLY A 151 9.36 -2.35 -15.05
C GLY A 151 8.17 -1.40 -15.14
N VAL A 152 8.42 -0.15 -14.79
CA VAL A 152 7.56 0.97 -15.18
C VAL A 152 8.02 1.43 -16.56
N ILE A 153 7.21 1.14 -17.57
CA ILE A 153 7.50 1.47 -18.96
C ILE A 153 6.78 2.76 -19.32
N TYR A 154 7.54 3.75 -19.78
CA TYR A 154 7.06 5.03 -20.28
C TYR A 154 7.02 5.01 -21.80
N HIS A 155 5.91 5.44 -22.37
CA HIS A 155 5.75 5.58 -23.81
C HIS A 155 5.93 7.04 -24.23
N GLN A 156 7.04 7.36 -24.88
CA GLN A 156 7.45 8.73 -25.20
C GLN A 156 6.41 9.50 -26.02
N ARG A 157 5.72 8.85 -26.98
CA ARG A 157 4.70 9.49 -27.82
C ARG A 157 3.37 9.80 -27.11
N PHE A 158 2.99 8.98 -26.12
CA PHE A 158 1.70 9.09 -25.44
C PHE A 158 1.85 9.74 -24.05
N HIS A 159 3.10 9.97 -23.61
CA HIS A 159 3.43 10.60 -22.33
C HIS A 159 2.77 9.89 -21.13
N CYS A 160 2.69 8.56 -21.20
CA CYS A 160 2.05 7.73 -20.19
C CYS A 160 2.96 6.57 -19.78
N VAL A 161 2.70 6.03 -18.59
CA VAL A 161 3.37 4.86 -18.02
C VAL A 161 2.42 3.69 -17.81
N ALA A 162 2.97 2.49 -17.89
CA ALA A 162 2.36 1.25 -17.44
C ALA A 162 3.35 0.47 -16.57
N ILE A 163 2.84 -0.29 -15.61
CA ILE A 163 3.66 -1.21 -14.80
C ILE A 163 3.48 -2.61 -15.37
N PHE A 164 4.59 -3.26 -15.75
CA PHE A 164 4.61 -4.66 -16.14
C PHE A 164 5.54 -5.41 -15.20
N MET A 165 5.03 -6.38 -14.45
CA MET A 165 5.85 -7.17 -13.52
C MET A 165 6.64 -8.26 -14.27
N HIS A 166 6.17 -8.67 -15.46
CA HIS A 166 6.80 -9.66 -16.31
C HIS A 166 6.61 -9.35 -17.80
N LEU A 167 7.48 -9.87 -18.67
CA LEU A 167 7.38 -9.73 -20.14
C LEU A 167 6.04 -10.24 -20.69
N ASP A 168 5.50 -11.32 -20.12
CA ASP A 168 4.25 -11.92 -20.58
C ASP A 168 3.02 -11.01 -20.34
N GLU A 169 3.17 -9.94 -19.58
CA GLU A 169 2.09 -8.98 -19.30
C GLU A 169 1.97 -7.89 -20.37
N TYR A 170 2.94 -7.75 -21.29
CA TYR A 170 2.90 -6.73 -22.33
C TYR A 170 1.68 -6.85 -23.24
N ASP A 171 1.24 -8.07 -23.52
CA ASP A 171 0.05 -8.33 -24.37
C ASP A 171 -1.25 -7.81 -23.74
N CYS A 172 -1.26 -7.57 -22.42
CA CYS A 172 -2.40 -6.95 -21.73
C CYS A 172 -2.38 -5.41 -21.82
N GLY A 173 -1.22 -4.81 -22.12
CA GLY A 173 -1.03 -3.37 -22.18
C GLY A 173 -0.94 -2.81 -23.60
N PHE A 174 -0.51 -3.60 -24.59
CA PHE A 174 -0.38 -3.17 -25.97
C PHE A 174 -1.55 -3.64 -26.86
N PRO A 175 -1.90 -2.88 -27.93
CA PRO A 175 -1.42 -1.54 -28.26
C PRO A 175 -1.91 -0.50 -27.25
N VAL A 176 -1.18 0.62 -27.09
CA VAL A 176 -1.45 1.66 -26.08
C VAL A 176 -2.87 2.21 -26.21
N GLU A 177 -3.28 2.57 -27.42
CA GLU A 177 -4.59 3.13 -27.72
C GLU A 177 -5.73 2.13 -27.49
N GLY A 178 -5.44 0.83 -27.56
CA GLY A 178 -6.40 -0.24 -27.29
C GLY A 178 -6.62 -0.50 -25.80
N ASN A 179 -5.66 -0.11 -24.94
CA ASN A 179 -5.66 -0.42 -23.51
C ASN A 179 -5.45 0.82 -22.61
N PRO A 180 -6.25 1.89 -22.77
CA PRO A 180 -6.05 3.15 -22.04
C PRO A 180 -6.22 3.03 -20.51
N HIS A 181 -6.76 1.92 -20.01
CA HIS A 181 -6.92 1.66 -18.58
C HIS A 181 -5.62 1.18 -17.91
N VAL A 182 -4.66 0.69 -18.70
CA VAL A 182 -3.33 0.25 -18.23
C VAL A 182 -2.35 1.43 -18.18
N TRP A 183 -2.47 2.33 -19.14
CA TRP A 183 -1.57 3.46 -19.33
C TRP A 183 -2.06 4.72 -18.62
N ASN A 184 -1.23 5.28 -17.74
CA ASN A 184 -1.58 6.42 -16.89
C ASN A 184 -0.48 7.49 -16.95
N PRO A 185 -0.77 8.79 -16.75
CA PRO A 185 0.27 9.80 -16.57
C PRO A 185 1.20 9.45 -15.40
N LEU A 186 2.49 9.78 -15.50
CA LEU A 186 3.49 9.41 -14.47
C LEU A 186 3.14 10.00 -13.09
N GLU A 187 2.63 11.23 -13.04
CA GLU A 187 2.19 11.87 -11.80
C GLU A 187 1.05 11.10 -11.11
N THR A 188 0.23 10.36 -11.87
CA THR A 188 -0.84 9.51 -11.32
C THR A 188 -0.22 8.29 -10.63
N LEU A 189 0.74 7.63 -11.28
CA LEU A 189 1.45 6.50 -10.70
C LEU A 189 2.18 6.90 -9.41
N LEU A 190 2.94 7.99 -9.45
CA LEU A 190 3.69 8.48 -8.28
C LEU A 190 2.75 8.90 -7.15
N THR A 191 1.63 9.56 -7.47
CA THR A 191 0.59 9.88 -6.49
C THR A 191 0.04 8.62 -5.82
N ASN A 192 -0.26 7.57 -6.58
CA ASN A 192 -0.76 6.31 -6.02
C ASN A 192 0.24 5.67 -5.05
N TRP A 193 1.54 5.69 -5.38
CA TRP A 193 2.58 5.16 -4.49
C TRP A 193 2.70 5.99 -3.20
N ILE A 194 2.59 7.31 -3.30
CA ILE A 194 2.57 8.20 -2.13
C ILE A 194 1.29 7.99 -1.30
N ASP A 195 0.14 7.77 -1.93
CA ASP A 195 -1.11 7.50 -1.21
C ASP A 195 -1.05 6.17 -0.43
N LEU A 196 -0.35 5.17 -0.95
CA LEU A 196 -0.05 3.94 -0.21
C LEU A 196 0.80 4.19 1.04
N ILE A 197 1.68 5.19 1.00
CA ILE A 197 2.44 5.64 2.18
C ILE A 197 1.53 6.38 3.16
N HIS A 198 0.72 7.34 2.67
CA HIS A 198 -0.17 8.13 3.52
C HIS A 198 -1.23 7.28 4.22
N ILE A 199 -1.77 6.25 3.56
CA ILE A 199 -2.70 5.32 4.20
C ILE A 199 -1.98 4.34 5.15
N GLY A 200 -0.66 4.21 5.07
CA GLY A 200 0.15 3.31 5.89
C GLY A 200 0.21 1.87 5.38
N LYS A 201 -0.09 1.64 4.10
CA LYS A 201 0.06 0.33 3.44
C LYS A 201 1.50 0.04 3.05
N VAL A 202 2.24 1.08 2.69
CA VAL A 202 3.68 1.03 2.48
C VAL A 202 4.32 1.89 3.56
N VAL A 203 5.24 1.33 4.31
CA VAL A 203 5.97 2.04 5.36
C VAL A 203 7.45 1.88 5.10
N ALA A 204 8.24 2.91 5.40
CA ALA A 204 9.69 2.78 5.41
C ALA A 204 10.23 2.84 6.83
N SER A 205 11.20 1.99 7.13
CA SER A 205 12.01 2.03 8.35
C SER A 205 13.40 1.48 8.05
N PRO A 206 14.40 1.65 8.95
CA PRO A 206 15.76 1.18 8.67
C PRO A 206 15.79 -0.30 8.26
N HIS A 207 16.44 -0.61 7.14
CA HIS A 207 16.42 -1.96 6.56
C HIS A 207 17.02 -3.04 7.47
N LYS A 208 17.88 -2.65 8.42
CA LYS A 208 18.47 -3.57 9.41
C LYS A 208 17.53 -3.93 10.56
N GLU A 209 16.47 -3.15 10.75
CA GLU A 209 15.44 -3.46 11.73
C GLU A 209 14.48 -4.50 11.15
N PRO A 210 13.99 -5.44 11.97
CA PRO A 210 12.99 -6.41 11.52
C PRO A 210 11.72 -5.70 11.04
N ALA A 211 11.00 -6.35 10.13
CA ALA A 211 9.66 -5.94 9.75
C ALA A 211 8.69 -6.13 10.91
N LEU A 212 7.62 -5.32 10.95
CA LEU A 212 6.58 -5.43 11.97
C LEU A 212 5.79 -6.75 11.86
N PHE A 213 5.63 -7.26 10.64
CA PHE A 213 4.84 -8.45 10.33
C PHE A 213 5.65 -9.70 9.95
N ASP A 214 6.96 -9.71 10.23
CA ASP A 214 7.88 -10.75 9.78
C ASP A 214 7.85 -10.99 8.25
N VAL A 215 7.42 -9.99 7.48
CA VAL A 215 7.46 -9.99 6.01
C VAL A 215 8.83 -9.46 5.56
N GLU A 216 9.38 -10.00 4.47
CA GLU A 216 10.64 -9.53 3.91
C GLU A 216 10.55 -8.05 3.53
N LYS A 217 11.55 -7.26 3.94
CA LYS A 217 11.69 -5.85 3.52
C LYS A 217 12.44 -5.76 2.20
N ILE A 218 12.06 -4.78 1.38
CA ILE A 218 12.77 -4.41 0.15
C ILE A 218 13.53 -3.12 0.46
N GLY A 219 14.80 -3.25 0.86
CA GLY A 219 15.56 -2.14 1.45
C GLY A 219 14.83 -1.58 2.67
N PRO A 220 14.53 -0.27 2.73
CA PRO A 220 13.79 0.31 3.86
C PRO A 220 12.28 0.01 3.82
N TRP A 221 11.76 -0.49 2.69
CA TRP A 221 10.33 -0.58 2.45
C TRP A 221 9.72 -1.86 3.01
N GLU A 222 8.57 -1.70 3.67
CA GLU A 222 7.74 -2.77 4.17
C GLU A 222 6.31 -2.63 3.62
N TRP A 223 5.80 -3.70 3.01
CA TRP A 223 4.39 -3.81 2.66
C TRP A 223 3.60 -4.32 3.87
N GLN A 224 2.72 -3.48 4.41
CA GLN A 224 1.91 -3.82 5.57
C GLN A 224 0.63 -4.53 5.12
N PRO A 225 0.24 -5.67 5.72
CA PRO A 225 -0.99 -6.39 5.36
C PRO A 225 -2.23 -5.52 5.57
N TYR A 226 -2.22 -4.69 6.62
CA TYR A 226 -3.24 -3.68 6.91
C TYR A 226 -2.59 -2.42 7.46
N SER A 227 -3.37 -1.34 7.51
CA SER A 227 -3.00 -0.08 8.15
C SER A 227 -3.99 0.32 9.24
N GLU A 228 -3.56 1.22 10.12
CA GLU A 228 -4.41 1.77 11.17
C GLU A 228 -5.61 2.57 10.61
N ALA A 229 -5.42 3.25 9.47
CA ALA A 229 -6.49 3.93 8.75
C ALA A 229 -7.57 2.94 8.27
N GLN A 230 -7.15 1.79 7.74
CA GLN A 230 -8.08 0.74 7.32
C GLN A 230 -8.83 0.12 8.50
N VAL A 231 -8.14 -0.18 9.61
CA VAL A 231 -8.82 -0.70 10.81
C VAL A 231 -9.85 0.30 11.31
N THR A 232 -9.48 1.58 11.39
CA THR A 232 -10.38 2.66 11.83
C THR A 232 -11.61 2.78 10.92
N MET A 233 -11.41 2.75 9.60
CA MET A 233 -12.50 2.78 8.63
C MET A 233 -13.42 1.56 8.76
N CYS A 234 -12.86 0.35 8.88
CA CYS A 234 -13.65 -0.87 9.07
C CYS A 234 -14.46 -0.85 10.36
N VAL A 235 -13.89 -0.34 11.46
CA VAL A 235 -14.60 -0.17 12.74
C VAL A 235 -15.76 0.82 12.60
N ALA A 236 -15.54 1.96 11.92
CA ALA A 236 -16.60 2.95 11.69
C ALA A 236 -17.75 2.39 10.83
N GLU A 237 -17.44 1.64 9.77
CA GLU A 237 -18.46 0.99 8.94
C GLU A 237 -19.20 -0.13 9.69
N TRP A 238 -18.50 -0.87 10.55
CA TRP A 238 -19.12 -1.84 11.45
C TRP A 238 -20.12 -1.17 12.40
N ASP A 239 -19.75 -0.03 12.99
CA ASP A 239 -20.63 0.71 13.89
C ASP A 239 -21.89 1.19 13.18
N ARG A 240 -21.73 1.73 11.96
CA ARG A 240 -22.83 2.15 11.09
C ARG A 240 -23.76 0.98 10.74
N LEU A 241 -23.20 -0.18 10.38
CA LEU A 241 -23.98 -1.39 10.11
C LEU A 241 -24.79 -1.80 11.34
N CYS A 242 -24.15 -1.87 12.50
CA CYS A 242 -24.80 -2.27 13.73
C CYS A 242 -25.92 -1.30 14.12
N GLN A 243 -25.70 0.02 14.00
CA GLN A 243 -26.73 1.03 14.25
C GLN A 243 -27.93 0.85 13.31
N ALA A 244 -27.67 0.55 12.03
CA ALA A 244 -28.72 0.36 11.04
C ALA A 244 -29.55 -0.92 11.29
N ILE A 245 -28.96 -1.99 11.82
CA ILE A 245 -29.67 -3.22 12.18
C ILE A 245 -30.48 -3.01 13.48
N GLU A 246 -29.86 -2.42 14.50
CA GLU A 246 -30.49 -2.17 15.80
C GLU A 246 -31.68 -1.21 15.67
N ALA A 247 -31.56 -0.16 14.84
CA ALA A 247 -32.65 0.77 14.55
C ALA A 247 -33.85 0.07 13.89
N ARG A 248 -33.60 -0.82 12.93
CA ARG A 248 -34.68 -1.58 12.27
C ARG A 248 -35.33 -2.58 13.22
N THR A 249 -34.53 -3.26 14.04
CA THR A 249 -35.01 -4.22 15.03
C THR A 249 -35.88 -3.53 16.09
N SER A 250 -35.48 -2.34 16.53
CA SER A 250 -36.24 -1.52 17.50
C SER A 250 -37.56 -0.97 16.93
N GLN A 251 -37.68 -0.88 15.61
CA GLN A 251 -38.89 -0.43 14.91
C GLN A 251 -39.86 -1.58 14.59
N LEU A 252 -39.46 -2.84 14.78
CA LEU A 252 -40.40 -3.93 14.64
C LEU A 252 -41.46 -3.82 15.74
N PRO A 253 -42.76 -3.77 15.41
CA PRO A 253 -43.81 -3.90 16.42
C PRO A 253 -43.61 -5.25 17.10
N ASN A 254 -43.52 -5.24 18.44
CA ASN A 254 -43.35 -6.43 19.28
C ASN A 254 -43.98 -7.67 18.62
N PRO A 255 -43.20 -8.70 18.22
CA PRO A 255 -43.80 -9.98 17.93
C PRO A 255 -44.48 -10.51 19.21
N PRO A 256 -45.57 -11.28 19.10
CA PRO A 256 -46.21 -11.87 20.27
C PRO A 256 -45.16 -12.67 21.04
N SER A 257 -45.12 -12.46 22.35
CA SER A 257 -44.23 -13.09 23.31
C SER A 257 -44.05 -14.59 23.01
N LEU A 258 -42.97 -14.93 22.32
CA LEU A 258 -42.48 -16.30 22.29
C LEU A 258 -41.37 -16.36 23.31
N ILE A 259 -41.68 -17.08 24.39
CA ILE A 259 -40.86 -17.42 25.56
C ILE A 259 -41.03 -16.43 26.73
N SER A 260 -42.15 -16.60 27.45
CA SER A 260 -42.12 -16.44 28.91
C SER A 260 -41.11 -17.45 29.48
N PRO A 261 -40.22 -17.07 30.41
CA PRO A 261 -39.44 -18.04 31.14
C PRO A 261 -40.39 -18.88 31.99
N ILE A 262 -40.33 -20.19 31.81
CA ILE A 262 -40.92 -21.18 32.70
C ILE A 262 -40.53 -20.80 34.13
N SER A 263 -41.54 -20.58 34.99
CA SER A 263 -41.36 -20.45 36.42
C SER A 263 -40.60 -21.67 36.95
N ARG A 264 -39.32 -21.51 37.24
CA ARG A 264 -38.60 -22.31 38.22
C ARG A 264 -38.21 -21.37 39.34
N SER A 265 -38.96 -21.48 40.43
CA SER A 265 -38.50 -21.09 41.75
C SER A 265 -37.12 -21.71 42.01
N ASP A 266 -36.26 -20.94 42.67
CA ASP A 266 -34.97 -21.33 43.25
C ASP A 266 -33.72 -20.98 42.42
N ALA A 267 -33.40 -19.68 42.35
CA ALA A 267 -32.01 -19.18 42.36
C ALA A 267 -31.98 -17.70 42.81
N PRO A 268 -31.02 -17.28 43.66
CA PRO A 268 -31.02 -15.95 44.25
C PRO A 268 -30.64 -14.85 43.25
N SER A 269 -31.45 -13.79 43.29
CA SER A 269 -31.34 -12.51 42.62
C SER A 269 -29.92 -11.93 42.57
N LEU A 270 -29.36 -11.82 41.37
CA LEU A 270 -28.28 -10.88 41.03
C LEU A 270 -28.56 -10.25 39.66
N ILE A 271 -29.59 -9.41 39.59
CA ILE A 271 -29.70 -8.40 38.55
C ILE A 271 -30.00 -7.08 39.25
N SER A 272 -28.94 -6.40 39.66
CA SER A 272 -29.00 -4.97 39.90
C SER A 272 -29.08 -4.27 38.53
N PRO A 273 -29.92 -3.24 38.39
CA PRO A 273 -29.94 -2.43 37.18
C PRO A 273 -28.60 -1.70 37.08
N ILE A 274 -27.84 -1.94 36.01
CA ILE A 274 -26.65 -1.14 35.67
C ILE A 274 -27.17 0.22 35.21
N SER A 275 -27.40 1.11 36.18
CA SER A 275 -27.37 2.55 35.99
C SER A 275 -25.99 3.03 36.44
N GLY A 276 -25.17 3.45 35.48
CA GLY A 276 -23.85 4.01 35.77
C GLY A 276 -22.92 3.92 34.56
N SER A 277 -22.89 5.01 33.78
CA SER A 277 -21.73 5.53 33.05
C SER A 277 -20.67 4.54 32.53
N ASP A 278 -20.76 4.21 31.25
CA ASP A 278 -19.64 4.38 30.30
C ASP A 278 -20.24 4.36 28.89
N ALA A 279 -21.01 5.40 28.56
CA ALA A 279 -21.45 5.62 27.18
C ALA A 279 -20.27 5.96 26.23
N ASP A 280 -19.09 6.20 26.81
CA ASP A 280 -17.87 6.60 26.12
C ASP A 280 -16.97 5.41 25.73
N ASN A 281 -17.29 4.17 26.13
CA ASN A 281 -16.50 3.00 25.73
C ASN A 281 -17.36 1.73 25.61
N PRO A 282 -17.98 1.46 24.44
CA PRO A 282 -18.77 0.26 24.24
C PRO A 282 -17.90 -1.01 24.38
N GLU A 283 -18.47 -2.08 24.95
CA GLU A 283 -17.77 -3.37 25.10
C GLU A 283 -17.24 -3.85 23.74
N PRO A 284 -15.97 -4.28 23.65
CA PRO A 284 -15.39 -4.75 22.40
C PRO A 284 -16.09 -6.02 21.91
N LEU A 285 -16.08 -6.23 20.60
CA LEU A 285 -16.67 -7.42 19.98
C LEU A 285 -16.02 -8.69 20.52
N VAL A 286 -14.69 -8.69 20.71
CA VAL A 286 -13.95 -9.73 21.44
C VAL A 286 -12.84 -9.10 22.29
N ALA A 287 -12.76 -9.46 23.56
CA ALA A 287 -11.72 -8.97 24.46
C ALA A 287 -10.33 -9.51 24.09
N SER A 288 -9.26 -8.73 24.35
CA SER A 288 -7.88 -9.14 24.06
C SER A 288 -7.50 -10.48 24.70
N THR A 289 -7.95 -10.73 25.93
CA THR A 289 -7.66 -11.97 26.67
C THR A 289 -8.26 -13.22 26.01
N VAL A 290 -9.38 -13.06 25.30
CA VAL A 290 -10.02 -14.14 24.52
C VAL A 290 -9.22 -14.44 23.26
N LEU A 291 -8.73 -13.38 22.59
CA LEU A 291 -7.86 -13.51 21.42
C LEU A 291 -6.51 -14.14 21.78
N ASP A 292 -5.97 -13.82 22.96
CA ASP A 292 -4.76 -14.44 23.51
C ASP A 292 -4.98 -15.95 23.74
N ALA A 293 -6.11 -16.32 24.35
CA ALA A 293 -6.47 -17.72 24.56
C ALA A 293 -6.60 -18.51 23.25
N ALA A 294 -6.99 -17.84 22.16
CA ALA A 294 -7.08 -18.41 20.82
C ALA A 294 -5.80 -18.27 19.97
N SER A 295 -4.70 -17.77 20.55
CA SER A 295 -3.41 -17.59 19.85
C SER A 295 -3.53 -16.74 18.57
N VAL A 296 -4.47 -15.79 18.56
CA VAL A 296 -4.64 -14.84 17.45
C VAL A 296 -3.40 -13.93 17.39
N PRO A 297 -2.73 -13.78 16.23
CA PRO A 297 -1.48 -13.06 16.13
C PRO A 297 -1.58 -11.61 16.64
N ASN A 298 -0.47 -11.11 17.16
CA ASN A 298 -0.32 -9.72 17.58
C ASN A 298 1.04 -9.21 17.06
N PRO A 299 1.07 -8.29 16.08
CA PRO A 299 -0.07 -7.63 15.44
C PRO A 299 -0.85 -8.53 14.45
N SER A 300 -2.13 -8.24 14.23
CA SER A 300 -2.97 -8.77 13.12
C SER A 300 -4.20 -7.90 12.89
N PHE A 301 -4.74 -7.89 11.67
CA PHE A 301 -5.93 -7.11 11.35
C PHE A 301 -7.12 -7.57 12.19
N ALA A 302 -7.31 -8.90 12.26
CA ALA A 302 -8.40 -9.50 13.03
C ALA A 302 -8.35 -9.06 14.50
N ARG A 303 -7.17 -9.08 15.14
CA ARG A 303 -7.03 -8.59 16.51
C ARG A 303 -7.38 -7.11 16.63
N ALA A 304 -6.80 -6.27 15.76
CA ALA A 304 -7.02 -4.83 15.79
C ALA A 304 -8.50 -4.47 15.59
N PHE A 305 -9.18 -5.13 14.67
CA PHE A 305 -10.61 -4.93 14.42
C PHE A 305 -11.47 -5.43 15.59
N LEU A 306 -11.31 -6.69 16.02
CA LEU A 306 -12.20 -7.32 17.01
C LEU A 306 -12.14 -6.66 18.40
N THR A 307 -11.01 -6.06 18.77
CA THR A 307 -10.86 -5.34 20.05
C THR A 307 -11.38 -3.91 20.00
N ARG A 308 -11.63 -3.36 18.81
CA ARG A 308 -12.09 -1.97 18.61
C ARG A 308 -13.54 -1.88 18.14
N ALA A 309 -14.00 -2.86 17.38
CA ALA A 309 -15.38 -2.99 16.96
C ALA A 309 -16.26 -3.17 18.20
N ARG A 310 -17.37 -2.45 18.29
CA ARG A 310 -18.33 -2.64 19.39
C ARG A 310 -19.04 -3.98 19.27
N ARG A 311 -19.42 -4.57 20.40
CA ARG A 311 -20.39 -5.66 20.45
C ARG A 311 -21.82 -5.11 20.26
N PRO A 312 -22.57 -5.54 19.23
CA PRO A 312 -23.94 -5.07 19.01
C PRO A 312 -24.96 -5.87 19.84
N GLN A 313 -26.21 -5.42 19.84
CA GLN A 313 -27.31 -6.02 20.60
C GLN A 313 -27.98 -7.23 19.91
N PHE A 314 -27.46 -7.68 18.78
CA PHE A 314 -27.93 -8.84 18.03
C PHE A 314 -26.85 -9.92 17.95
N CYS A 315 -27.24 -11.18 17.76
CA CYS A 315 -26.29 -12.29 17.65
C CYS A 315 -25.99 -12.69 16.20
N TYR A 316 -26.82 -12.29 15.23
CA TYR A 316 -26.70 -12.68 13.83
C TYR A 316 -26.66 -11.45 12.93
N ILE A 317 -25.64 -11.36 12.08
CA ILE A 317 -25.55 -10.30 11.05
C ILE A 317 -26.45 -10.64 9.85
N ALA A 318 -26.53 -11.94 9.53
CA ALA A 318 -27.34 -12.52 8.46
C ALA A 318 -27.76 -13.95 8.84
N PRO A 319 -28.73 -14.58 8.14
CA PRO A 319 -29.08 -15.98 8.38
C PRO A 319 -27.84 -16.89 8.30
N GLY A 320 -27.53 -17.58 9.40
CA GLY A 320 -26.36 -18.46 9.52
C GLY A 320 -25.02 -17.76 9.80
N LEU A 321 -24.98 -16.43 9.87
CA LEU A 321 -23.76 -15.66 10.17
C LEU A 321 -23.83 -15.10 11.60
N LEU A 322 -23.38 -15.93 12.55
CA LEU A 322 -23.32 -15.61 13.98
C LEU A 322 -22.10 -14.74 14.30
N LEU A 323 -22.25 -13.83 15.26
CA LEU A 323 -21.12 -13.12 15.85
C LEU A 323 -20.17 -14.07 16.58
N PRO A 324 -18.87 -13.73 16.67
CA PRO A 324 -17.93 -14.49 17.48
C PRO A 324 -18.43 -14.57 18.93
N PRO A 325 -18.29 -15.73 19.60
CA PRO A 325 -18.57 -15.83 21.03
C PRO A 325 -17.72 -14.85 21.84
N ALA A 326 -18.28 -14.31 22.93
CA ALA A 326 -17.57 -13.38 23.79
C ALA A 326 -16.63 -14.09 24.77
N ASP A 327 -16.91 -15.36 25.10
CA ASP A 327 -16.13 -16.14 26.04
C ASP A 327 -14.99 -16.92 25.36
N SER A 328 -13.91 -17.15 26.10
CA SER A 328 -12.73 -17.82 25.57
C SER A 328 -13.01 -19.23 25.05
N ALA A 329 -13.83 -20.02 25.75
CA ALA A 329 -14.09 -21.41 25.38
C ALA A 329 -14.87 -21.50 24.06
N GLY A 330 -15.93 -20.70 23.93
CA GLY A 330 -16.72 -20.59 22.71
C GLY A 330 -15.92 -20.06 21.53
N PHE A 331 -15.13 -19.01 21.74
CA PHE A 331 -14.33 -18.42 20.67
C PHE A 331 -13.26 -19.39 20.16
N VAL A 332 -12.51 -20.06 21.06
CA VAL A 332 -11.51 -21.07 20.68
C VAL A 332 -12.15 -22.23 19.90
N ALA A 333 -13.29 -22.74 20.36
CA ALA A 333 -14.02 -23.79 19.67
C ALA A 333 -14.49 -23.38 18.25
N ALA A 334 -14.74 -22.09 18.03
CA ALA A 334 -15.16 -21.55 16.73
C ALA A 334 -13.99 -21.26 15.77
N GLN A 335 -12.72 -21.42 16.18
CA GLN A 335 -11.53 -21.15 15.38
C GLN A 335 -10.78 -22.45 14.99
N PRO A 336 -11.29 -23.26 14.04
CA PRO A 336 -10.73 -24.58 13.72
C PRO A 336 -9.31 -24.53 13.15
N PHE A 337 -8.86 -23.36 12.67
CA PHE A 337 -7.55 -23.16 12.05
C PHE A 337 -6.50 -22.53 12.97
N SER A 338 -6.87 -22.20 14.21
CA SER A 338 -5.93 -21.62 15.20
C SER A 338 -4.82 -22.60 15.63
N VAL A 339 -5.00 -23.90 15.34
CA VAL A 339 -4.07 -24.99 15.71
C VAL A 339 -3.13 -25.39 14.54
N LEU A 340 -3.28 -24.79 13.36
CA LEU A 340 -2.43 -25.13 12.23
C LEU A 340 -1.02 -24.54 12.39
N PRO A 341 0.06 -25.31 12.14
CA PRO A 341 1.42 -24.79 12.19
C PRO A 341 1.60 -23.71 11.11
N ARG A 342 2.02 -22.51 11.52
CA ARG A 342 2.30 -21.42 10.60
C ARG A 342 3.60 -21.72 9.84
N SER A 343 3.52 -21.72 8.52
CA SER A 343 4.73 -21.75 7.68
C SER A 343 5.42 -20.39 7.72
N LYS A 344 6.75 -20.38 7.51
CA LYS A 344 7.55 -19.15 7.34
C LYS A 344 7.16 -18.29 6.13
N TYR A 345 6.25 -18.77 5.28
CA TYR A 345 5.73 -18.07 4.09
C TYR A 345 4.26 -17.68 4.24
N THR A 346 3.68 -17.85 5.44
CA THR A 346 2.27 -17.52 5.67
C THR A 346 2.19 -16.04 5.96
N ALA A 347 1.58 -15.26 5.07
CA ALA A 347 1.20 -13.89 5.40
C ALA A 347 0.31 -13.93 6.67
N PRO A 348 0.61 -13.15 7.72
CA PRO A 348 -0.27 -13.07 8.87
C PRO A 348 -1.66 -12.56 8.41
N PRO A 349 -2.75 -13.20 8.86
CA PRO A 349 -4.11 -12.83 8.45
C PRO A 349 -4.55 -11.44 8.94
#